data_AF-A0A3B9WRP6-F1
#
_entry.id   AF-A0A3B9WRP6-F1
#
_cell.length_a   1.000
_cell.length_b   1.000
_cell.length_c   1.000
_cell.angle_alpha   90.00
_cell.angle_beta   90.00
_cell.angle_gamma   90.00
#
_symmetry.space_group_name_H-M   'P 1'
#
loop_
_entity.id
_entity.type
_entity.pdbx_description
1 polymer ?
#
loop_
_entity_poly.entity_id
_entity_poly.type
_entity_poly.pdbx_seq_one_letter_code
_entity_poly.pdbx_strand_id
1 'polypeptide(L)'
;MAGIGRSVEGYLFLTEEDADIAKEEVSRINYVSSKMKDDNPQAVLAVYNRMIQNNTFITPVGQEYLRTLRDYLYRSSQIPDELVSDIPLIVSYSDALKKDKEPEKKPQEKKVRKTYKKEYQGALVMIAVLIVMIGAMFIIALKSDVPNIINYKTAITNEYAAWEQELSEREAAVRERE
;
A
#
# COMPACT_ATOMS: atom_id res chain seq x y z
N MET A 1 -19.39 -26.84 3.97
CA MET A 1 -18.63 -27.79 3.13
C MET A 1 -17.18 -27.69 3.57
N ALA A 2 -16.63 -28.72 4.20
CA ALA A 2 -15.22 -28.74 4.57
C ALA A 2 -14.41 -28.82 3.27
N GLY A 3 -13.65 -27.77 2.96
CA GLY A 3 -12.75 -27.77 1.81
C GLY A 3 -11.78 -28.94 1.95
N ILE A 4 -11.73 -29.80 0.93
CA ILE A 4 -10.77 -30.90 0.88
C ILE A 4 -9.39 -30.25 0.84
N GLY A 5 -8.67 -30.29 1.96
CA GLY A 5 -7.29 -29.85 2.01
C GLY A 5 -6.49 -30.52 0.90
N ARG A 6 -5.66 -29.77 0.19
CA ARG A 6 -4.81 -30.33 -0.86
C ARG A 6 -3.49 -30.81 -0.26
N SER A 7 -3.12 -32.04 -0.60
CA SER A 7 -1.86 -32.64 -0.17
C SER A 7 -0.74 -32.25 -1.13
N VAL A 8 0.40 -31.81 -0.59
CA VAL A 8 1.62 -31.50 -1.36
C VAL A 8 2.83 -32.03 -0.59
N GLU A 9 3.65 -32.87 -1.22
CA GLU A 9 4.86 -33.47 -0.61
C GLU A 9 4.63 -34.08 0.79
N GLY A 10 3.48 -34.74 0.98
CA GLY A 10 3.13 -35.37 2.26
C GLY A 10 2.50 -34.45 3.32
N TYR A 11 2.40 -33.14 3.07
CA TYR A 11 1.71 -32.19 3.93
C TYR A 11 0.29 -31.93 3.43
N LEU A 12 -0.69 -32.02 4.33
CA LEU A 12 -2.08 -31.68 4.06
C LEU A 12 -2.35 -30.21 4.44
N PHE A 13 -2.56 -29.35 3.45
CA PHE A 13 -2.84 -27.95 3.67
C PHE A 13 -4.33 -27.70 3.90
N LEU A 14 -4.66 -26.78 4.81
CA LEU A 14 -6.04 -26.46 5.16
C LEU A 14 -6.76 -25.64 4.08
N THR A 15 -6.02 -24.87 3.29
CA THR A 15 -6.53 -24.04 2.21
C THR A 15 -5.90 -24.43 0.88
N GLU A 16 -6.59 -24.11 -0.20
CA GLU A 16 -6.08 -24.34 -1.56
C GLU A 16 -4.91 -23.40 -1.86
N GLU A 17 -5.00 -22.15 -1.38
CA GLU A 17 -3.97 -21.14 -1.54
C GLU A 17 -2.65 -21.57 -0.89
N ASP A 18 -2.69 -22.08 0.34
CA ASP A 18 -1.47 -22.55 1.02
C ASP A 18 -0.85 -23.75 0.28
N ALA A 19 -1.68 -24.63 -0.28
CA ALA A 19 -1.19 -25.76 -1.08
C ALA A 19 -0.54 -25.30 -2.40
N ASP A 20 -1.09 -24.27 -3.04
CA ASP A 20 -0.54 -23.74 -4.28
C ASP A 20 0.81 -23.02 -4.02
N ILE A 21 0.93 -22.28 -2.91
CA ILE A 21 2.23 -21.74 -2.46
C ILE A 21 3.25 -22.87 -2.26
N ALA A 22 2.84 -23.98 -1.63
CA ALA A 22 3.72 -25.13 -1.43
C ALA A 22 4.19 -25.76 -2.76
N LYS A 23 3.31 -25.87 -3.76
CA LYS A 23 3.69 -26.36 -5.10
C LYS A 23 4.68 -25.44 -5.81
N GLU A 24 4.48 -24.12 -5.67
CA GLU A 24 5.43 -23.13 -6.20
C GLU A 24 6.78 -23.23 -5.49
N GLU A 25 6.79 -23.48 -4.18
CA GLU A 25 8.01 -23.75 -3.42
C GLU A 25 8.72 -25.01 -3.91
N VAL A 26 8.02 -26.12 -4.16
CA VAL A 26 8.61 -27.34 -4.76
C VAL A 26 9.30 -27.02 -6.07
N SER A 27 8.65 -26.25 -6.94
CA SER A 27 9.22 -25.86 -8.23
C SER A 27 10.48 -25.01 -8.06
N ARG A 28 10.47 -24.06 -7.12
CA ARG A 28 11.64 -23.22 -6.77
C ARG A 28 12.77 -24.04 -6.17
N ILE A 29 12.46 -24.99 -5.27
CA ILE A 29 13.43 -25.92 -4.68
C ILE A 29 14.12 -26.73 -5.77
N ASN A 30 13.35 -27.35 -6.66
CA ASN A 30 13.90 -28.12 -7.78
C ASN A 30 14.80 -27.26 -8.67
N TYR A 31 14.40 -26.02 -8.95
CA TYR A 31 15.21 -25.09 -9.73
C TYR A 31 16.54 -24.78 -9.02
N VAL A 32 16.49 -24.39 -7.73
CA VAL A 32 17.72 -24.04 -7.00
C VAL A 32 18.62 -25.24 -6.86
N SER A 33 18.10 -26.39 -6.43
CA SER A 33 18.86 -27.64 -6.30
C SER A 33 19.51 -28.05 -7.62
N SER A 34 18.87 -27.82 -8.77
CA SER A 34 19.47 -28.13 -10.08
C SER A 34 20.65 -27.22 -10.46
N LYS A 35 20.71 -26.02 -9.90
CA LYS A 35 21.76 -25.02 -10.17
C LYS A 35 22.84 -24.99 -9.10
N MET A 36 22.54 -25.54 -7.93
CA MET A 36 23.43 -25.61 -6.80
C MET A 36 24.50 -26.66 -7.03
N LYS A 37 25.72 -26.35 -6.61
CA LYS A 37 26.82 -27.31 -6.61
C LYS A 37 27.02 -27.80 -5.19
N ASP A 38 26.60 -29.03 -4.92
CA ASP A 38 26.64 -29.63 -3.59
C ASP A 38 28.07 -30.10 -3.19
N ASP A 39 29.06 -29.85 -4.03
CA ASP A 39 30.47 -30.16 -3.78
C ASP A 39 31.22 -29.06 -3.01
N ASN A 40 30.64 -27.88 -2.89
CA ASN A 40 31.26 -26.72 -2.25
C ASN A 40 30.44 -26.22 -1.04
N PRO A 41 30.78 -26.66 0.19
CA PRO A 41 30.07 -26.28 1.40
C PRO A 41 29.98 -24.77 1.64
N GLN A 42 30.98 -23.99 1.21
CA GLN A 42 30.98 -22.53 1.36
C GLN A 42 29.95 -21.86 0.43
N ALA A 43 29.81 -22.36 -0.80
CA ALA A 43 28.77 -21.90 -1.70
C ALA A 43 27.38 -22.27 -1.18
N VAL A 44 27.23 -23.47 -0.62
CA VAL A 44 25.98 -23.91 0.03
C VAL A 44 25.61 -23.01 1.20
N LEU A 45 26.58 -22.68 2.05
CA LEU A 45 26.38 -21.78 3.19
C LEU A 45 25.89 -20.40 2.76
N ALA A 46 26.52 -19.82 1.72
CA ALA A 46 26.15 -18.50 1.22
C ALA A 46 24.71 -18.47 0.67
N VAL A 47 24.32 -19.51 -0.07
CA VAL A 47 22.95 -19.65 -0.59
C VAL A 47 21.96 -19.87 0.54
N TYR A 48 22.26 -20.77 1.48
CA TYR A 48 21.41 -21.06 2.63
C TYR A 48 21.14 -19.82 3.48
N ASN A 49 22.20 -19.12 3.91
CA ASN A 49 22.05 -17.91 4.73
C ASN A 49 21.26 -16.81 3.99
N ARG A 50 21.45 -16.68 2.67
CA ARG A 50 20.66 -15.75 1.85
C ARG A 50 19.19 -16.15 1.77
N MET A 51 18.88 -17.45 1.70
CA MET A 51 17.50 -17.93 1.71
C MET A 51 16.80 -17.65 3.04
N ILE A 52 17.50 -17.85 4.16
CA ILE A 52 17.02 -17.54 5.51
C ILE A 52 16.75 -16.03 5.66
N GLN A 53 17.71 -15.18 5.30
CA GLN A 53 17.58 -13.73 5.41
C GLN A 53 16.41 -13.17 4.59
N ASN A 54 16.16 -13.74 3.42
CA ASN A 54 15.07 -13.31 2.54
C ASN A 54 13.74 -14.00 2.82
N ASN A 55 13.68 -14.91 3.80
CA ASN A 55 12.50 -15.74 4.09
C ASN A 55 11.93 -16.39 2.81
N THR A 56 12.81 -17.00 2.00
CA THR A 56 12.49 -17.47 0.64
C THR A 56 11.43 -18.56 0.61
N PHE A 57 11.41 -19.36 1.67
CA PHE A 57 10.55 -20.51 1.87
C PHE A 57 9.79 -20.36 3.18
N ILE A 58 8.47 -20.50 3.12
CA ILE A 58 7.53 -20.22 4.21
C ILE A 58 6.81 -21.51 4.61
N THR A 59 6.44 -22.36 3.65
CA THR A 59 5.64 -23.56 3.90
C THR A 59 6.47 -24.66 4.55
N PRO A 60 5.84 -25.68 5.18
CA PRO A 60 6.55 -26.82 5.75
C PRO A 60 7.47 -27.54 4.74
N VAL A 61 7.06 -27.60 3.46
CA VAL A 61 7.84 -28.21 2.38
C VAL A 61 9.18 -27.48 2.20
N GLY A 62 9.14 -26.15 2.13
CA GLY A 62 10.34 -25.35 2.00
C GLY A 62 11.20 -25.33 3.27
N GLN A 63 10.58 -25.41 4.46
CA GLN A 63 11.32 -25.56 5.72
C GLN A 63 12.08 -26.89 5.79
N GLU A 64 11.51 -27.98 5.29
CA GLU A 64 12.19 -29.28 5.21
C GLU A 64 13.42 -29.22 4.30
N TYR A 65 13.31 -28.52 3.16
CA TYR A 65 14.46 -28.30 2.28
C TYR A 65 15.57 -27.49 2.97
N LEU A 66 15.21 -26.38 3.63
CA LEU A 66 16.17 -25.59 4.42
C LEU A 66 16.83 -26.44 5.52
N ARG A 67 16.08 -27.31 6.18
CA ARG A 67 16.61 -28.25 7.18
C ARG A 67 17.61 -29.21 6.56
N THR A 68 17.31 -29.74 5.38
CA THR A 68 18.22 -30.65 4.66
C THR A 68 19.55 -29.96 4.31
N LEU A 69 19.51 -28.70 3.85
CA LEU A 69 20.72 -27.91 3.59
C LEU A 69 21.51 -27.63 4.88
N ARG A 70 20.80 -27.28 5.96
CA ARG A 70 21.40 -27.07 7.28
C ARG A 70 22.10 -28.33 7.79
N ASP A 71 21.45 -29.49 7.69
CA ASP A 71 22.02 -30.78 8.09
C ASP A 71 23.26 -31.15 7.25
N TYR A 72 23.24 -30.85 5.94
CA TYR A 72 24.42 -30.99 5.09
C TYR A 72 25.58 -30.10 5.56
N LEU A 73 25.31 -28.84 5.92
CA LEU A 73 26.32 -27.90 6.41
C LEU A 73 26.96 -28.37 7.73
N TYR A 74 26.16 -28.88 8.67
CA TYR A 74 26.69 -29.42 9.94
C TYR A 74 27.51 -30.70 9.78
N ARG A 75 27.28 -31.47 8.72
CA ARG A 75 28.11 -32.65 8.40
C ARG A 75 29.46 -32.27 7.81
N SER A 76 29.61 -31.06 7.29
CA SER A 76 30.86 -30.57 6.73
C SER A 76 31.78 -30.07 7.83
N SER A 77 32.96 -30.67 7.96
CA SER A 77 34.01 -30.21 8.89
C SER A 77 34.65 -28.87 8.49
N GLN A 78 34.28 -28.30 7.33
CA GLN A 78 34.85 -27.07 6.79
C GLN A 78 34.07 -25.81 7.22
N ILE A 79 32.87 -25.97 7.78
CA ILE A 79 31.98 -24.87 8.14
C ILE A 79 31.85 -24.82 9.67
N PRO A 80 32.24 -23.72 10.32
CA PRO A 80 31.91 -23.50 11.72
C PRO A 80 30.39 -23.39 11.92
N ASP A 81 29.88 -24.11 12.91
CA ASP A 81 28.46 -24.16 13.27
C ASP A 81 27.83 -22.78 13.50
N GLU A 82 28.61 -21.82 14.01
CA GLU A 82 28.21 -20.44 14.30
C GLU A 82 27.82 -19.63 13.06
N LEU A 83 28.29 -20.03 11.88
CA LEU A 83 27.99 -19.34 10.62
C LEU A 83 26.68 -19.81 9.99
N VAL A 84 26.11 -20.92 10.47
CA VAL A 84 24.89 -21.51 9.93
C VAL A 84 23.68 -20.87 10.62
N SER A 85 22.95 -20.02 9.90
CA SER A 85 21.77 -19.33 10.48
C SER A 85 20.69 -20.32 10.90
N ASP A 86 19.96 -20.01 11.98
CA ASP A 86 18.80 -20.81 12.38
C ASP A 86 17.60 -20.60 11.44
N ILE A 87 16.77 -21.64 11.31
CA ILE A 87 15.54 -21.57 10.53
C ILE A 87 14.45 -20.90 11.38
N PRO A 88 13.93 -19.73 10.98
CA PRO A 88 12.93 -19.02 11.77
C PRO A 88 11.59 -19.75 11.72
N LEU A 89 10.92 -19.81 12.87
CA LEU A 89 9.56 -20.33 12.97
C LEU A 89 8.56 -19.20 12.74
N ILE A 90 7.71 -19.36 11.73
CA ILE A 90 6.71 -18.34 11.34
C ILE A 90 5.44 -18.45 12.22
N VAL A 91 5.30 -19.53 12.99
CA VAL A 91 4.17 -19.79 13.89
C VAL A 91 4.59 -19.70 15.36
N SER A 92 3.80 -18.98 16.15
CA SER A 92 3.89 -18.99 17.63
C SER A 92 3.00 -20.11 18.19
N TYR A 93 3.62 -21.20 18.64
CA TYR A 93 2.88 -22.32 19.25
C TYR A 93 2.20 -21.94 20.57
N SER A 94 2.75 -20.96 21.30
CA SER A 94 2.16 -20.48 22.55
C SER A 94 0.80 -19.83 22.35
N ASP A 95 0.59 -19.17 21.21
CA ASP A 95 -0.68 -18.52 20.89
C ASP A 95 -1.69 -19.49 20.26
N ALA A 96 -1.19 -20.52 19.54
CA ALA A 96 -2.02 -21.63 19.09
C ALA A 96 -2.63 -22.40 20.28
N LEU A 97 -1.83 -22.72 21.30
CA LEU A 97 -2.27 -23.45 22.49
C LEU A 97 -3.23 -22.65 23.40
N LYS A 98 -3.13 -21.32 23.42
CA LYS A 98 -4.06 -20.46 24.18
C LYS A 98 -5.46 -20.43 23.55
N LYS A 99 -5.52 -20.56 22.22
CA LYS A 99 -6.78 -20.52 21.46
C LYS A 99 -7.70 -21.71 21.77
N ASP A 100 -7.11 -22.85 22.14
CA ASP A 100 -7.85 -24.07 22.53
C ASP A 100 -8.33 -24.07 23.99
N LYS A 101 -7.88 -23.13 24.83
CA LYS A 101 -8.27 -23.03 26.25
C LYS A 101 -9.34 -21.98 26.53
N GLU A 102 -9.71 -21.15 25.56
CA GLU A 102 -10.79 -20.19 25.70
C GLU A 102 -12.10 -20.82 25.17
N PRO A 103 -13.17 -20.95 25.98
CA PRO A 103 -14.43 -21.50 25.50
C PRO A 103 -14.94 -20.65 24.34
N GLU A 104 -15.30 -21.30 23.23
CA GLU A 104 -15.74 -20.74 21.95
C GLU A 104 -16.51 -19.41 22.08
N LYS A 105 -15.78 -18.29 22.11
CA LYS A 105 -16.39 -17.01 21.76
C LYS A 105 -16.40 -16.97 20.24
N LYS A 106 -17.60 -17.18 19.71
CA LYS A 106 -18.06 -16.94 18.32
C LYS A 106 -17.09 -16.08 17.50
N PRO A 107 -16.85 -16.41 16.21
CA PRO A 107 -15.81 -15.80 15.40
C PRO A 107 -15.87 -14.27 15.46
N GLN A 108 -14.98 -13.68 16.25
CA GLN A 108 -14.66 -12.27 16.11
C GLN A 108 -13.87 -12.15 14.82
N GLU A 109 -14.59 -11.91 13.73
CA GLU A 109 -14.03 -11.35 12.52
C GLU A 109 -13.05 -10.24 12.91
N LYS A 110 -11.76 -10.53 12.70
CA LYS A 110 -10.66 -9.60 12.45
C LYS A 110 -10.95 -8.17 12.90
N LYS A 111 -10.80 -7.91 14.21
CA LYS A 111 -10.72 -6.56 14.80
C LYS A 111 -9.43 -5.81 14.41
N VAL A 112 -8.98 -5.94 13.17
CA VAL A 112 -7.85 -5.18 12.62
C VAL A 112 -8.33 -4.14 11.58
N ARG A 113 -9.62 -4.14 11.21
CA ARG A 113 -10.18 -3.19 10.22
C ARG A 113 -10.94 -1.99 10.82
N LYS A 114 -11.01 -1.82 12.15
CA LYS A 114 -11.86 -0.78 12.77
C LYS A 114 -11.15 0.48 13.26
N THR A 115 -9.81 0.55 13.21
CA THR A 115 -9.11 1.77 13.67
C THR A 115 -8.98 2.83 12.57
N TYR A 116 -8.90 2.45 11.29
CA TYR A 116 -8.75 3.42 10.19
C TYR A 116 -10.03 4.18 9.82
N LYS A 117 -11.22 3.78 10.28
CA LYS A 117 -12.46 4.47 9.89
C LYS A 117 -12.67 5.82 10.57
N LYS A 118 -12.05 6.07 11.74
CA LYS A 118 -12.24 7.33 12.47
C LYS A 118 -11.28 8.44 12.00
N GLU A 119 -10.12 8.08 11.48
CA GLU A 119 -9.14 9.06 10.97
C GLU A 119 -9.52 9.60 9.59
N TYR A 120 -10.14 8.78 8.73
CA TYR A 120 -10.62 9.23 7.42
C TYR A 120 -11.81 10.20 7.49
N GLN A 121 -12.63 10.13 8.54
CA GLN A 121 -13.76 11.07 8.70
C GLN A 121 -13.28 12.50 8.96
N GLY A 122 -12.22 12.67 9.75
CA GLY A 122 -11.60 13.99 9.97
C GLY A 122 -11.00 14.56 8.67
N ALA A 123 -10.30 13.72 7.91
CA ALA A 123 -9.71 14.13 6.63
C ALA A 123 -10.78 14.52 5.58
N LEU A 124 -11.90 13.79 5.49
CA LEU A 124 -12.99 14.10 4.57
C LEU A 124 -13.69 15.42 4.93
N VAL A 125 -13.92 15.68 6.23
CA VAL A 125 -14.49 16.96 6.68
C VAL A 125 -13.54 18.12 6.38
N MET A 126 -12.24 17.94 6.59
CA MET A 126 -11.23 18.96 6.27
C MET A 126 -11.18 19.27 4.76
N ILE A 127 -11.24 18.25 3.90
CA ILE A 127 -11.31 18.41 2.44
C ILE A 127 -12.59 19.13 2.03
N ALA A 128 -13.74 18.79 2.62
CA ALA A 128 -15.01 19.46 2.33
C ALA A 128 -14.97 20.96 2.68
N VAL A 129 -14.37 21.32 3.81
CA VAL A 129 -14.18 22.74 4.21
C VAL A 129 -13.30 23.49 3.22
N LEU A 130 -12.21 22.88 2.75
CA LEU A 130 -11.32 23.50 1.75
C LEU A 130 -12.05 23.77 0.42
N ILE A 131 -12.89 22.83 -0.03
CA ILE A 131 -13.68 22.99 -1.26
C ILE A 131 -14.68 24.15 -1.12
N VAL A 132 -15.31 24.30 0.05
CA VAL A 132 -16.24 25.41 0.32
C VAL A 132 -15.52 26.76 0.29
N MET A 133 -14.31 26.87 0.86
CA MET A 133 -13.53 28.11 0.78
C MET A 133 -13.16 28.49 -0.65
N ILE A 134 -12.72 27.51 -1.45
CA ILE A 134 -12.41 27.72 -2.86
C ILE A 134 -13.69 28.14 -3.62
N GLY A 135 -14.81 27.46 -3.38
CA GLY A 135 -16.11 27.82 -3.97
C GLY A 135 -16.56 29.23 -3.61
N ALA A 136 -16.39 29.65 -2.36
CA ALA A 136 -16.70 31.02 -1.92
C ALA A 136 -15.80 32.05 -2.63
N MET A 137 -14.51 31.75 -2.81
CA MET A 137 -13.60 32.60 -3.58
C MET A 137 -14.05 32.77 -5.04
N PHE A 138 -14.53 31.69 -5.67
CA PHE A 138 -15.11 31.76 -7.02
C PHE A 138 -16.40 32.57 -7.07
N ILE A 139 -17.30 32.42 -6.10
CA ILE A 139 -18.55 33.19 -6.05
C ILE A 139 -18.27 34.68 -5.87
N ILE A 140 -17.35 35.03 -4.97
CA ILE A 140 -16.92 36.43 -4.78
C ILE A 140 -16.29 36.93 -6.07
N ALA A 141 -15.38 36.19 -6.71
CA ALA A 141 -14.76 36.61 -7.96
C ALA A 141 -15.74 36.80 -9.13
N LEU A 142 -16.85 36.06 -9.17
CA LEU A 142 -17.90 36.22 -10.19
C LEU A 142 -18.90 37.33 -9.86
N LYS A 143 -19.15 37.61 -8.57
CA LYS A 143 -20.11 38.64 -8.13
C LYS A 143 -19.48 39.99 -7.81
N SER A 144 -18.18 40.04 -7.55
CA SER A 144 -17.50 41.28 -7.20
C SER A 144 -17.32 42.10 -8.46
N ASP A 145 -17.86 43.31 -8.47
CA ASP A 145 -17.53 44.41 -9.39
C ASP A 145 -16.07 44.91 -9.26
N VAL A 146 -15.18 44.05 -8.75
CA VAL A 146 -13.74 44.28 -8.80
C VAL A 146 -13.29 43.82 -10.18
N PRO A 147 -12.72 44.70 -11.03
CA PRO A 147 -12.32 44.33 -12.38
C PRO A 147 -11.24 43.25 -12.31
N ASN A 148 -11.66 42.00 -12.47
CA ASN A 148 -10.75 40.90 -12.68
C ASN A 148 -10.21 41.01 -14.11
N ILE A 149 -8.95 40.63 -14.33
CA ILE A 149 -8.11 40.98 -15.51
C ILE A 149 -8.77 40.88 -16.90
N ILE A 150 -9.82 40.07 -17.02
CA ILE A 150 -10.63 39.91 -18.24
C ILE A 150 -11.46 41.16 -18.60
N ASN A 151 -11.90 41.98 -17.63
CA ASN A 151 -12.88 43.06 -17.86
C ASN A 151 -12.32 44.49 -17.69
N TYR A 152 -11.01 44.63 -17.54
CA TYR A 152 -10.35 45.95 -17.35
C TYR A 152 -10.54 46.88 -18.55
N LYS A 153 -10.52 46.33 -19.77
CA LYS A 153 -10.69 47.11 -21.00
C LYS A 153 -12.11 47.68 -21.09
N THR A 154 -13.11 46.85 -20.84
CA THR A 154 -14.52 47.22 -20.94
C THR A 154 -14.91 48.27 -19.90
N ALA A 155 -14.42 48.13 -18.66
CA ALA A 155 -14.68 49.09 -17.59
C ALA A 155 -14.14 50.49 -17.94
N ILE A 156 -12.90 50.57 -18.43
CA ILE A 156 -12.31 51.86 -18.85
C ILE A 156 -13.05 52.43 -20.06
N THR A 157 -13.41 51.61 -21.06
CA THR A 157 -14.17 52.09 -22.24
C THR A 157 -15.55 52.64 -21.86
N ASN A 158 -16.22 52.04 -20.87
CA ASN A 158 -17.55 52.49 -20.44
C ASN A 158 -17.50 53.87 -19.74
N GLU A 159 -16.45 54.13 -18.96
CA GLU A 159 -16.20 55.43 -18.35
C GLU A 159 -15.95 56.52 -19.41
N TYR A 160 -15.16 56.21 -20.45
CA TYR A 160 -14.95 57.14 -21.56
C TYR A 160 -16.24 57.40 -22.34
N ALA A 161 -17.06 56.38 -22.60
CA ALA A 161 -18.34 56.53 -23.28
C ALA A 161 -19.33 57.37 -22.44
N ALA A 162 -19.36 57.17 -21.12
CA ALA A 162 -20.17 57.98 -20.21
C ALA A 162 -19.69 59.45 -20.19
N TRP A 163 -18.38 59.69 -20.21
CA TRP A 163 -17.82 61.04 -20.27
C TRP A 163 -18.13 61.77 -21.57
N GLU A 164 -18.08 61.06 -22.70
CA GLU A 164 -18.42 61.63 -24.00
C GLU A 164 -19.91 62.00 -24.07
N GLN A 165 -20.77 61.18 -23.47
CA GLN A 165 -22.19 61.46 -23.37
C GLN A 165 -22.49 62.65 -22.46
N GLU A 166 -21.80 62.79 -21.32
CA GLU A 166 -21.91 63.96 -20.44
C GLU A 166 -21.42 65.25 -21.12
N LEU A 167 -20.31 65.19 -21.87
CA LEU A 167 -19.83 66.34 -22.65
C LEU A 167 -20.85 66.73 -23.73
N SER A 168 -21.40 65.75 -24.47
CA SER A 168 -22.39 66.01 -25.52
C SER A 168 -23.66 66.66 -24.96
N GLU A 169 -24.15 66.19 -23.81
CA GLU A 169 -25.29 66.79 -23.12
C GLU A 169 -24.99 68.22 -22.65
N ARG A 170 -23.78 68.49 -22.15
CA ARG A 170 -23.37 69.85 -21.77
C ARG A 170 -23.21 70.77 -22.97
N GLU A 171 -22.63 70.30 -24.07
CA GLU A 171 -22.52 71.08 -25.30
C GLU A 171 -23.88 71.38 -25.93
N ALA A 172 -24.81 70.40 -25.91
CA ALA A 172 -26.19 70.62 -26.34
C ALA A 172 -26.89 71.67 -25.47
N ALA A 173 -26.75 71.57 -24.13
CA ALA A 173 -27.33 72.52 -23.20
C ALA A 173 -26.73 73.94 -23.30
N VAL A 174 -25.46 74.07 -23.71
CA VAL A 174 -24.84 75.38 -23.98
C VAL A 174 -25.31 75.94 -25.32
N ARG A 175 -25.47 75.11 -26.36
CA ARG A 175 -25.95 75.53 -27.69
C ARG A 175 -27.40 76.00 -27.69
N GLU A 176 -28.24 75.51 -26.78
CA GLU A 176 -29.62 76.02 -26.59
C GLU A 176 -29.68 77.39 -25.89
N ARG A 177 -28.57 77.87 -25.32
CA ARG A 177 -28.49 79.15 -24.58
C ARG A 177 -27.83 80.28 -25.37
N GLU A 178 -27.26 80.02 -26.54
CA GLU A 178 -26.81 81.02 -27.52
C GLU A 178 -27.90 81.29 -28.58
#